data_AF-A0A0C2FQ26-F1
#
_entry.id   AF-A0A0C2FQ26-F1
#
_cell.length_a   1.000
_cell.length_b   1.000
_cell.length_c   1.000
_cell.angle_alpha   90.00
_cell.angle_beta   90.00
_cell.angle_gamma   90.00
#
_symmetry.space_group_name_H-M   'P 1'
#
loop_
_entity.id
_entity.type
_entity.pdbx_description
1 polymer ?
#
loop_
_entity_poly.entity_id
_entity_poly.type
_entity_poly.pdbx_seq_one_letter_code
_entity_poly.pdbx_strand_id
1 'polypeptide(L)'
;FDASLAYHAKSKEERKIIVTNISPRITPSQLQSFFSQFGKVSHCSLPREDRRQTMFGTMPKHQKNCGTAVIAFKKAEDAEKAKNATPEQLKFYEQIMVVSPYVSRRKGGKGLILADDSKEDMFGLSRASSDLSLASTTMSLSGYEGCSLDDLPPNGLERIAAYLPVNDAIRMERVSKRCMEASMKSWALIPRLVLSRDCEGFGKSNPFRNHHLKAILRRCGAHLKSLDVSGLVHLLDEKALEMIASNCPSLEE
;
A
#
# COMPACT_ATOMS: atom_id res chain seq x y z
N PHE A 1 30.51 -23.32 20.31
CA PHE A 1 30.27 -21.87 20.27
C PHE A 1 31.49 -21.24 19.63
N ASP A 2 31.37 -20.76 18.39
CA ASP A 2 32.51 -20.20 17.66
C ASP A 2 32.64 -18.70 17.97
N ALA A 3 33.54 -18.35 18.87
CA ALA A 3 33.76 -16.98 19.33
C ALA A 3 34.20 -16.04 18.20
N SER A 4 34.83 -16.58 17.14
CA SER A 4 35.27 -15.81 15.97
C SER A 4 34.09 -15.26 15.17
N LEU A 5 33.05 -16.08 14.96
CA LEU A 5 31.83 -15.68 14.26
C LEU A 5 31.06 -14.61 15.04
N ALA A 6 31.00 -14.72 16.37
CA ALA A 6 30.37 -13.71 17.22
C ALA A 6 31.10 -12.36 17.17
N TYR A 7 32.44 -12.38 17.15
CA TYR A 7 33.25 -11.17 17.05
C TYR A 7 33.10 -10.47 15.68
N HIS A 8 33.09 -11.24 14.60
CA HIS A 8 32.86 -10.71 13.25
C HIS A 8 31.44 -10.14 13.07
N ALA A 9 30.43 -10.76 13.67
CA ALA A 9 29.07 -10.23 13.66
C ALA A 9 28.97 -8.89 14.42
N LYS A 10 29.56 -8.81 15.62
CA LYS A 10 29.56 -7.58 16.44
C LYS A 10 30.23 -6.40 15.73
N SER A 11 31.40 -6.63 15.11
CA SER A 11 32.11 -5.59 14.34
C SER A 11 31.35 -5.10 13.09
N LYS A 12 30.42 -5.90 12.55
CA LYS A 12 29.54 -5.50 11.43
C LYS A 12 28.35 -4.69 11.91
N GLU A 13 27.87 -4.93 13.12
CA GLU A 13 26.77 -4.19 13.74
C GLU A 13 27.23 -2.80 14.23
N GLU A 14 28.45 -2.70 14.77
CA GLU A 14 29.05 -1.42 15.21
C GLU A 14 29.27 -0.42 14.06
N ARG A 15 29.31 -0.91 12.82
CA ARG A 15 29.38 -0.09 11.60
C ARG A 15 28.03 0.44 11.14
N LYS A 16 26.92 0.05 11.78
CA LYS A 16 25.56 0.40 11.39
C LYS A 16 24.94 1.39 12.37
N ILE A 17 24.16 2.32 11.84
CA ILE A 17 23.32 3.24 12.60
C ILE A 17 21.88 3.15 12.11
N ILE A 18 20.94 3.49 12.98
CA ILE A 18 19.53 3.69 12.64
C ILE A 18 19.23 5.17 12.69
N VAL A 19 18.70 5.70 11.59
CA VAL A 19 18.30 7.09 11.46
C VAL A 19 16.78 7.14 11.43
N THR A 20 16.19 7.92 12.31
CA THR A 20 14.74 8.14 12.43
C THR A 20 14.39 9.60 12.19
N ASN A 21 13.10 9.90 12.06
CA ASN A 21 12.60 11.24 11.77
C ASN A 21 13.09 11.79 10.41
N ILE A 22 13.18 10.92 9.42
CA ILE A 22 13.58 11.28 8.04
C ILE A 22 12.37 11.89 7.32
N SER A 23 12.58 13.03 6.66
CA SER A 23 11.53 13.65 5.84
C SER A 23 11.05 12.71 4.72
N PRO A 24 9.73 12.62 4.47
CA PRO A 24 9.14 11.75 3.45
C PRO A 24 9.56 12.07 2.02
N ARG A 25 10.21 13.21 1.81
CA ARG A 25 10.69 13.69 0.50
C ARG A 25 12.11 13.21 0.18
N ILE A 26 12.84 12.69 1.16
CA ILE A 26 14.26 12.36 1.03
C ILE A 26 14.42 11.04 0.28
N THR A 27 15.31 11.05 -0.72
CA THR A 27 15.71 9.85 -1.46
C THR A 27 16.88 9.13 -0.77
N PRO A 28 17.08 7.82 -1.04
CA PRO A 28 18.24 7.09 -0.50
C PRO A 28 19.57 7.73 -0.91
N SER A 29 19.67 8.28 -2.13
CA SER A 29 20.88 8.95 -2.62
C SER A 29 21.17 10.25 -1.86
N GLN A 30 20.15 11.07 -1.60
CA GLN A 30 20.29 12.29 -0.80
C GLN A 30 20.72 11.97 0.64
N LEU A 31 20.13 10.93 1.22
CA LEU A 31 20.49 10.47 2.57
C LEU A 31 21.94 9.97 2.60
N GLN A 32 22.37 9.19 1.60
CA GLN A 32 23.74 8.72 1.48
C GLN A 32 24.73 9.89 1.33
N SER A 33 24.44 10.88 0.48
CA SER A 33 25.27 12.07 0.31
C SER A 33 25.36 12.88 1.61
N PHE A 34 24.26 13.04 2.33
CA PHE A 34 24.25 13.73 3.62
C PHE A 34 25.13 13.03 4.65
N PHE A 35 24.96 11.72 4.85
CA PHE A 35 25.75 10.96 5.81
C PHE A 35 27.21 10.73 5.38
N SER A 36 27.55 11.02 4.12
CA SER A 36 28.93 11.00 3.66
C SER A 36 29.81 12.08 4.32
N GLN A 37 29.20 13.09 4.95
CA GLN A 37 29.92 14.10 5.74
C GLN A 37 30.59 13.53 7.00
N PHE A 38 30.05 12.43 7.54
CA PHE A 38 30.60 11.76 8.73
C PHE A 38 31.57 10.63 8.39
N GLY A 39 31.53 10.12 7.15
CA GLY A 39 32.45 9.10 6.66
C GLY A 39 31.90 8.32 5.47
N LYS A 40 32.68 7.34 4.98
CA LYS A 40 32.32 6.64 3.73
C LYS A 40 31.19 5.65 3.98
N VAL A 41 30.00 5.94 3.44
CA VAL A 41 28.83 5.06 3.52
C VAL A 41 29.04 3.83 2.62
N SER A 42 28.85 2.64 3.19
CA SER A 42 28.89 1.36 2.49
C SER A 42 27.53 0.97 1.92
N HIS A 43 26.46 1.18 2.69
CA HIS A 43 25.10 0.82 2.29
C HIS A 43 24.08 1.71 2.99
N CYS A 44 23.01 2.07 2.29
CA CYS A 44 21.91 2.87 2.82
C CYS A 44 20.58 2.18 2.48
N SER A 45 19.91 1.66 3.50
CA SER A 45 18.59 1.06 3.37
C SER A 45 17.54 2.04 3.89
N LEU A 46 16.70 2.56 2.99
CA LEU A 46 15.56 3.40 3.32
C LEU A 46 14.27 2.65 2.93
N PRO A 47 13.69 1.86 3.85
CA PRO A 47 12.42 1.19 3.62
C PRO A 47 11.36 2.17 3.13
N ARG A 48 10.71 1.81 2.03
CA ARG A 48 9.55 2.52 1.51
C ARG A 48 8.31 1.94 2.16
N GLU A 49 7.39 2.83 2.52
CA GLU A 49 6.06 2.44 3.00
C GLU A 49 5.36 1.66 1.88
N ASP A 50 5.22 0.35 2.05
CA ASP A 50 4.39 -0.47 1.17
C ASP A 50 2.93 -0.20 1.53
N ARG A 51 2.37 0.91 1.00
CA ARG A 51 0.92 1.14 1.06
C ARG A 51 0.23 0.10 0.18
N ARG A 52 0.04 -1.10 0.73
CA ARG A 52 -0.90 -2.11 0.22
C ARG A 52 -2.38 -1.65 0.31
N GLN A 53 -2.62 -0.42 0.76
CA GLN A 53 -3.95 0.16 1.02
C GLN A 53 -4.32 1.31 0.07
N THR A 54 -3.70 1.45 -1.12
CA THR A 54 -4.38 2.26 -2.15
C THR A 54 -5.62 1.47 -2.59
N MET A 55 -6.80 1.95 -2.19
CA MET A 55 -8.10 1.29 -2.45
C MET A 55 -8.37 1.02 -3.93
N PHE A 56 -7.61 1.68 -4.81
CA PHE A 56 -7.67 1.58 -6.27
C PHE A 56 -6.32 1.09 -6.76
N GLY A 57 -6.28 -0.10 -7.39
CA GLY A 57 -5.04 -0.75 -7.87
C GLY A 57 -4.35 -0.03 -9.05
N THR A 58 -5.06 0.95 -9.60
CA THR A 58 -4.75 1.77 -10.78
C THR A 58 -4.21 3.16 -10.42
N MET A 59 -4.35 3.58 -9.16
CA MET A 59 -3.86 4.88 -8.71
C MET A 59 -2.33 4.88 -8.58
N PRO A 60 -1.65 6.00 -8.90
CA PRO A 60 -0.21 6.12 -8.70
C PRO A 60 0.18 5.81 -7.25
N LYS A 61 0.98 4.76 -7.07
CA LYS A 61 1.56 4.42 -5.77
C LYS A 61 2.65 5.44 -5.44
N HIS A 62 2.30 6.55 -4.79
CA HIS A 62 3.30 7.41 -4.17
C HIS A 62 3.88 6.70 -2.94
N GLN A 63 4.92 5.90 -3.16
CA GLN A 63 5.72 5.29 -2.10
C GLN A 63 6.45 6.39 -1.33
N LYS A 64 5.92 6.78 -0.17
CA LYS A 64 6.64 7.64 0.78
C LYS A 64 7.62 6.77 1.57
N ASN A 65 8.75 7.32 1.98
CA ASN A 65 9.66 6.59 2.87
C ASN A 65 9.01 6.41 4.26
N CYS A 66 9.42 5.38 5.01
CA CYS A 66 8.86 5.04 6.33
C CYS A 66 9.44 5.90 7.47
N GLY A 67 10.10 7.03 7.15
CA GLY A 67 10.74 7.92 8.13
C GLY A 67 11.93 7.32 8.90
N THR A 68 12.31 6.08 8.61
CA THR A 68 13.41 5.34 9.26
C THR A 68 14.33 4.75 8.20
N ALA A 69 15.64 4.82 8.41
CA ALA A 69 16.66 4.23 7.56
C ALA A 69 17.74 3.53 8.39
N VAL A 70 18.40 2.56 7.75
CA VAL A 70 19.62 1.93 8.27
C VAL A 70 20.78 2.35 7.39
N ILE A 71 21.83 2.90 8.00
CA ILE A 71 23.05 3.33 7.29
C ILE A 71 24.20 2.50 7.81
N ALA A 72 24.93 1.86 6.90
CA ALA A 72 26.14 1.11 7.20
C ALA A 72 27.35 1.88 6.67
N PHE A 73 28.31 2.19 7.54
CA PHE A 73 29.58 2.80 7.18
C PHE A 73 30.65 1.76 6.88
N LYS A 74 31.70 2.16 6.15
CA LYS A 74 32.86 1.31 5.93
C LYS A 74 33.69 1.11 7.20
N LYS A 75 33.79 2.14 8.04
CA LYS A 75 34.54 2.15 9.31
C LYS A 75 33.59 2.33 10.50
N ALA A 76 33.91 1.73 11.64
CA ALA A 76 33.12 1.88 12.87
C ALA A 76 33.27 3.29 13.47
N GLU A 77 34.45 3.90 13.34
CA GLU A 77 34.73 5.28 13.76
C GLU A 77 33.77 6.30 13.10
N ASP A 78 33.43 6.09 11.83
CA ASP A 78 32.53 6.95 11.08
C ASP A 78 31.08 6.86 11.61
N ALA A 79 30.68 5.66 12.06
CA ALA A 79 29.39 5.44 12.71
C ALA A 79 29.33 6.11 14.09
N GLU A 80 30.42 6.07 14.86
CA GLU A 80 30.54 6.80 16.14
C GLU A 80 30.43 8.32 15.94
N LYS A 81 31.08 8.87 14.91
CA LYS A 81 30.96 10.30 14.57
C LYS A 81 29.52 10.70 14.25
N ALA A 82 28.81 9.88 13.48
CA ALA A 82 27.40 10.14 13.18
C ALA A 82 26.49 10.05 14.41
N LYS A 83 26.81 9.19 15.39
CA LYS A 83 26.08 9.08 16.67
C LYS A 83 26.31 10.29 17.59
N ASN A 84 27.52 10.83 17.58
CA ASN A 84 27.92 11.96 18.42
C ASN A 84 27.70 13.34 17.74
N ALA A 85 27.09 13.36 16.54
CA ALA A 85 26.81 14.58 15.81
C ALA A 85 25.78 15.45 16.54
N THR A 86 25.92 16.78 16.43
CA THR A 86 24.97 17.69 17.06
C THR A 86 23.63 17.68 16.31
N PRO A 87 22.51 18.03 16.99
CA PRO A 87 21.20 18.13 16.34
C PRO A 87 21.19 19.07 15.12
N GLU A 88 22.04 20.09 15.10
CA GLU A 88 22.19 21.03 14.00
C GLU A 88 22.88 20.40 12.78
N GLN A 89 23.88 19.55 13.01
CA GLN A 89 24.57 18.79 11.95
C GLN A 89 23.69 17.68 11.37
N LEU A 90 22.66 17.26 12.11
CA LEU A 90 21.66 16.28 11.71
C LEU A 90 20.39 16.91 11.12
N LYS A 91 20.38 18.24 10.92
CA LYS A 91 19.26 18.96 10.31
C LYS A 91 19.32 18.85 8.79
N PHE A 92 18.27 18.30 8.20
CA PHE A 92 18.11 18.22 6.75
C PHE A 92 16.65 18.52 6.37
N TYR A 93 16.45 19.47 5.44
CA TYR A 93 15.13 20.01 5.09
C TYR A 93 14.29 20.44 6.31
N GLU A 94 14.89 21.23 7.22
CA GLU A 94 14.26 21.72 8.45
C GLU A 94 13.86 20.64 9.47
N GLN A 95 14.15 19.37 9.20
CA GLN A 95 13.87 18.25 10.07
C GLN A 95 15.18 17.73 10.68
N ILE A 96 15.22 17.63 12.01
CA ILE A 96 16.37 17.10 12.74
C ILE A 96 16.25 15.58 12.78
N MET A 97 17.17 14.89 12.11
CA MET A 97 17.25 13.43 12.13
C MET A 97 17.76 12.94 13.47
N VAL A 98 17.21 11.81 13.94
CA VAL A 98 17.64 11.20 15.20
C VAL A 98 18.42 9.93 14.89
N VAL A 99 19.69 9.92 15.25
CA VAL A 99 20.60 8.79 15.08
C VAL A 99 20.63 7.95 16.36
N SER A 100 20.42 6.65 16.22
CA SER A 100 20.48 5.67 17.30
C SER A 100 21.40 4.50 16.94
N PRO A 101 22.00 3.82 17.92
CA PRO A 101 22.82 2.64 17.67
C PRO A 101 21.99 1.54 17.01
N TYR A 102 22.60 0.81 16.07
CA TYR A 102 21.94 -0.34 15.47
C TYR A 102 21.72 -1.45 16.50
N VAL A 103 20.45 -1.86 16.66
CA VAL A 103 20.08 -2.98 17.53
C VAL A 103 19.69 -4.17 16.68
N SER A 104 20.49 -5.23 16.80
CA SER A 104 20.23 -6.56 16.22
C SER A 104 18.93 -7.15 16.79
N ARG A 105 17.82 -7.05 16.05
CA ARG A 105 16.58 -7.73 16.46
C ARG A 105 16.64 -9.19 16.00
N ARG A 106 16.83 -10.11 16.96
CA ARG A 106 16.60 -11.54 16.72
C ARG A 106 15.14 -11.75 16.31
N LYS A 107 14.95 -12.56 15.28
CA LYS A 107 13.69 -12.97 14.66
C LYS A 107 12.75 -13.59 15.71
N GLY A 108 11.85 -12.79 16.28
CA GLY A 108 10.93 -13.25 17.32
C GLY A 108 10.18 -12.11 18.00
N GLY A 109 9.27 -11.46 17.30
CA GLY A 109 8.37 -10.45 17.88
C GLY A 109 7.86 -9.47 16.83
N LYS A 110 6.54 -9.33 16.71
CA LYS A 110 5.86 -8.46 15.73
C LYS A 110 6.49 -7.06 15.70
N GLY A 111 7.23 -6.78 14.63
CA GLY A 111 7.90 -5.52 14.37
C GLY A 111 8.53 -5.58 12.97
N LEU A 112 8.47 -4.47 12.25
CA LEU A 112 8.90 -4.24 10.86
C LEU A 112 10.09 -5.13 10.44
N ILE A 113 9.91 -5.94 9.40
CA ILE A 113 10.97 -6.78 8.82
C ILE A 113 12.02 -5.86 8.17
N LEU A 114 13.20 -5.78 8.76
CA LEU A 114 14.40 -5.28 8.09
C LEU A 114 14.95 -6.43 7.24
N ALA A 115 14.67 -6.39 5.93
CA ALA A 115 15.27 -7.34 4.99
C ALA A 115 16.75 -7.00 4.81
N ASP A 116 17.60 -7.99 5.04
CA ASP A 116 19.01 -8.01 4.65
C ASP A 116 19.05 -8.27 3.13
N ASP A 117 19.22 -7.21 2.34
CA ASP A 117 19.17 -7.27 0.88
C ASP A 117 20.54 -7.69 0.31
N SER A 118 20.93 -8.92 0.65
CA SER A 118 22.06 -9.62 0.07
C SER A 118 21.55 -10.76 -0.81
N LYS A 119 20.80 -10.43 -1.87
CA LYS A 119 20.59 -11.26 -3.07
C LYS A 119 19.91 -10.43 -4.14
N GLU A 120 20.68 -10.11 -5.19
CA GLU A 120 20.11 -9.66 -6.47
C GLU A 120 19.19 -10.77 -6.99
N ASP A 121 17.89 -10.48 -7.05
CA ASP A 121 16.96 -11.20 -7.91
C ASP A 121 16.42 -10.23 -8.97
N MET A 122 16.90 -10.48 -10.18
CA MET A 122 16.51 -9.88 -11.44
C MET A 122 15.06 -10.24 -11.78
N PHE A 123 14.11 -9.51 -11.19
CA PHE A 123 12.75 -9.37 -11.72
C PHE A 123 12.38 -7.90 -11.81
N GLY A 124 13.11 -7.18 -12.67
CA GLY A 124 12.64 -5.92 -13.23
C GLY A 124 11.47 -6.20 -14.16
N LEU A 125 10.24 -6.22 -13.63
CA LEU A 125 9.05 -5.99 -14.45
C LEU A 125 9.03 -4.52 -14.83
N SER A 126 9.86 -4.19 -15.82
CA SER A 126 9.75 -2.96 -16.60
C SER A 126 8.34 -2.89 -17.17
N ARG A 127 7.57 -1.91 -16.70
CA ARG A 127 6.32 -1.50 -17.35
C ARG A 127 6.69 -0.94 -18.70
N ALA A 128 6.40 -1.69 -19.76
CA ALA A 128 6.45 -1.18 -21.11
C ALA A 128 5.51 0.04 -21.23
N SER A 129 5.99 1.03 -21.98
CA SER A 129 5.21 2.16 -22.47
C SER A 129 4.03 1.62 -23.30
N SER A 130 2.83 2.12 -23.01
CA SER A 130 1.58 1.71 -23.63
C SER A 130 1.38 2.42 -24.97
N ASP A 131 2.16 2.04 -25.99
CA ASP A 131 1.93 2.43 -27.39
C ASP A 131 2.07 1.28 -28.40
N LEU A 132 2.13 0.03 -27.93
CA LEU A 132 2.11 -1.15 -28.82
C LEU A 132 0.94 -2.05 -28.42
N SER A 133 -0.16 -1.94 -29.18
CA SER A 133 -1.27 -2.88 -29.18
C SER A 133 -0.74 -4.29 -29.45
N LEU A 134 -0.76 -5.13 -28.42
CA LEU A 134 -0.72 -6.58 -28.61
C LEU A 134 -2.11 -6.98 -29.09
N ALA A 135 -2.24 -7.19 -30.39
CA ALA A 135 -3.36 -7.92 -30.96
C ALA A 135 -3.45 -9.28 -30.26
N SER A 136 -4.52 -9.49 -29.50
CA SER A 136 -4.88 -10.79 -28.96
C SER A 136 -5.20 -11.73 -30.11
N THR A 137 -4.26 -12.60 -30.47
CA THR A 137 -4.57 -13.76 -31.31
C THR A 137 -5.29 -14.79 -30.45
N THR A 138 -6.58 -14.60 -30.24
CA THR A 138 -7.47 -15.70 -29.81
C THR A 138 -7.73 -16.58 -31.03
N MET A 139 -7.29 -17.83 -30.97
CA MET A 139 -7.66 -18.86 -31.93
C MET A 139 -9.17 -19.07 -31.86
N SER A 140 -9.89 -18.49 -32.81
CA SER A 140 -11.33 -18.64 -32.98
C SER A 140 -11.66 -20.07 -33.45
N LEU A 141 -12.17 -20.89 -32.55
CA LEU A 141 -12.96 -22.07 -32.90
C LEU A 141 -14.42 -21.79 -32.53
N SER A 142 -15.30 -21.87 -33.54
CA SER A 142 -16.77 -21.82 -33.51
C SER A 142 -17.44 -20.45 -33.30
N GLY A 143 -17.88 -19.85 -34.41
CA GLY A 143 -19.28 -19.47 -34.66
C GLY A 143 -20.01 -18.47 -33.75
N TYR A 144 -19.36 -17.80 -32.81
CA TYR A 144 -20.01 -16.75 -32.02
C TYR A 144 -19.61 -15.36 -32.54
N GLU A 145 -20.54 -14.69 -33.23
CA GLU A 145 -20.52 -13.23 -33.44
C GLU A 145 -20.78 -12.52 -32.10
N GLY A 146 -19.85 -12.67 -31.15
CA GLY A 146 -19.87 -11.93 -29.90
C GLY A 146 -19.20 -10.58 -30.10
N CYS A 147 -19.88 -9.50 -29.70
CA CYS A 147 -19.24 -8.21 -29.51
C CYS A 147 -18.16 -8.31 -28.40
N SER A 148 -16.98 -7.73 -28.62
CA SER A 148 -15.94 -7.66 -27.59
C SER A 148 -16.46 -6.81 -26.43
N LEU A 149 -16.03 -7.10 -25.20
CA LEU A 149 -16.29 -6.21 -24.04
C LEU A 149 -15.75 -4.80 -24.32
N ASP A 150 -14.74 -4.69 -25.17
CA ASP A 150 -14.18 -3.41 -25.59
C ASP A 150 -15.06 -2.63 -26.56
N ASP A 151 -16.00 -3.28 -27.23
CA ASP A 151 -16.92 -2.65 -28.17
C ASP A 151 -18.18 -2.09 -27.48
N LEU A 152 -18.38 -2.39 -26.19
CA LEU A 152 -19.53 -1.87 -25.45
C LEU A 152 -19.43 -0.35 -25.24
N PRO A 153 -20.53 0.40 -25.39
CA PRO A 153 -20.55 1.80 -25.00
C PRO A 153 -20.22 1.95 -23.50
N PRO A 154 -19.65 3.08 -23.05
CA PRO A 154 -19.29 3.30 -21.65
C PRO A 154 -20.43 2.97 -20.67
N ASN A 155 -21.65 3.40 -21.01
CA ASN A 155 -22.87 3.16 -20.22
C ASN A 155 -23.23 1.68 -20.12
N GLY A 156 -22.86 0.85 -21.11
CA GLY A 156 -23.09 -0.59 -21.09
C GLY A 156 -22.22 -1.29 -20.06
N LEU A 157 -20.95 -0.89 -19.96
CA LEU A 157 -20.03 -1.42 -18.96
C LEU A 157 -20.40 -0.95 -17.54
N GLU A 158 -20.87 0.29 -17.40
CA GLU A 158 -21.43 0.82 -16.16
C GLU A 158 -22.65 0.00 -15.70
N ARG A 159 -23.55 -0.34 -16.63
CA ARG A 159 -24.71 -1.22 -16.33
C ARG A 159 -24.28 -2.61 -15.90
N ILE A 160 -23.33 -3.24 -16.59
CA ILE A 160 -22.81 -4.56 -16.22
C ILE A 160 -22.22 -4.50 -14.80
N ALA A 161 -21.41 -3.48 -14.50
CA ALA A 161 -20.82 -3.30 -13.18
C ALA A 161 -21.87 -3.14 -12.07
N ALA A 162 -22.99 -2.48 -12.36
CA ALA A 162 -24.09 -2.32 -11.40
C ALA A 162 -24.78 -3.64 -11.01
N TYR A 163 -24.68 -4.68 -11.84
CA TYR A 163 -25.21 -6.02 -11.55
C TYR A 163 -24.23 -6.92 -10.79
N LEU A 164 -22.97 -6.49 -10.64
CA LEU A 164 -21.98 -7.27 -9.90
C LEU A 164 -22.16 -7.11 -8.38
N PRO A 165 -21.91 -8.16 -7.59
CA PRO A 165 -21.76 -8.01 -6.15
C PRO A 165 -20.69 -6.97 -5.80
N VAL A 166 -20.79 -6.35 -4.61
CA VAL A 166 -19.89 -5.24 -4.21
C VAL A 166 -18.42 -5.63 -4.35
N ASN A 167 -18.06 -6.83 -3.93
CA ASN A 167 -16.69 -7.32 -4.02
C ASN A 167 -16.19 -7.43 -5.47
N ASP A 168 -17.05 -7.86 -6.39
CA ASP A 168 -16.70 -8.08 -7.78
C ASP A 168 -16.68 -6.76 -8.56
N ALA A 169 -17.59 -5.83 -8.26
CA ALA A 169 -17.50 -4.45 -8.76
C ALA A 169 -16.19 -3.77 -8.33
N ILE A 170 -15.75 -3.97 -7.08
CA ILE A 170 -14.46 -3.46 -6.59
C ILE A 170 -13.26 -4.17 -7.25
N ARG A 171 -13.35 -5.48 -7.49
CA ARG A 171 -12.28 -6.22 -8.21
C ARG A 171 -12.17 -5.75 -9.66
N MET A 172 -13.31 -5.47 -10.31
CA MET A 172 -13.37 -4.93 -11.66
C MET A 172 -12.63 -3.58 -11.78
N GLU A 173 -12.61 -2.75 -10.73
CA GLU A 173 -11.82 -1.51 -10.69
C GLU A 173 -10.31 -1.72 -10.89
N ARG A 174 -9.81 -2.95 -10.71
CA ARG A 174 -8.37 -3.27 -10.79
C ARG A 174 -7.94 -3.79 -12.16
N VAL A 175 -8.88 -4.07 -13.06
CA VAL A 175 -8.61 -4.73 -14.34
C VAL A 175 -8.02 -3.76 -15.36
N SER A 176 -8.67 -2.60 -15.55
CA SER A 176 -8.23 -1.57 -16.49
C SER A 176 -8.75 -0.19 -16.06
N LYS A 177 -8.21 0.88 -16.65
CA LYS A 177 -8.70 2.25 -16.42
C LYS A 177 -10.19 2.36 -16.78
N ARG A 178 -10.59 1.77 -17.91
CA ARG A 178 -11.99 1.76 -18.38
C ARG A 178 -12.91 1.03 -17.41
N CYS A 179 -12.51 -0.16 -16.93
CA CYS A 179 -13.31 -0.93 -15.96
C CYS A 179 -13.46 -0.19 -14.62
N MET A 180 -12.41 0.51 -14.18
CA MET A 180 -12.48 1.37 -13.00
C MET A 180 -13.47 2.51 -13.18
N GLU A 181 -13.35 3.28 -14.26
CA GLU A 181 -14.25 4.42 -14.49
C GLU A 181 -15.71 3.96 -14.58
N ALA A 182 -15.97 2.84 -15.26
CA ALA A 182 -17.31 2.26 -15.35
C ALA A 182 -17.84 1.77 -13.99
N SER A 183 -17.04 1.05 -13.21
CA SER A 183 -17.44 0.59 -11.87
C SER A 183 -17.65 1.75 -10.89
N MET A 184 -16.82 2.80 -10.95
CA MET A 184 -16.98 3.97 -10.09
C MET A 184 -18.29 4.72 -10.37
N LYS A 185 -18.71 4.81 -11.63
CA LYS A 185 -19.98 5.44 -12.01
C LYS A 185 -21.18 4.53 -11.76
N SER A 186 -21.02 3.21 -11.84
CA SER A 186 -22.12 2.28 -11.64
C SER A 186 -22.69 2.32 -10.23
N TRP A 187 -21.92 2.77 -9.23
CA TRP A 187 -22.43 2.99 -7.86
C TRP A 187 -23.60 3.98 -7.81
N ALA A 188 -23.70 4.93 -8.75
CA ALA A 188 -24.84 5.84 -8.84
C ALA A 188 -26.14 5.15 -9.31
N LEU A 189 -26.03 3.95 -9.88
CA LEU A 189 -27.16 3.14 -10.34
C LEU A 189 -27.66 2.16 -9.27
N ILE A 190 -27.01 2.11 -8.09
CA ILE A 190 -27.32 1.18 -7.00
C ILE A 190 -27.90 1.98 -5.83
N PRO A 191 -29.23 2.22 -5.80
CA PRO A 191 -29.87 2.98 -4.72
C PRO A 191 -30.05 2.15 -3.44
N ARG A 192 -29.94 0.83 -3.52
CA ARG A 192 -30.16 -0.09 -2.40
C ARG A 192 -28.99 -1.05 -2.27
N LEU A 193 -28.49 -1.20 -1.04
CA LEU A 193 -27.38 -2.09 -0.71
C LEU A 193 -27.78 -3.01 0.44
N VAL A 194 -27.57 -4.32 0.26
CA VAL A 194 -27.82 -5.34 1.27
C VAL A 194 -26.50 -5.98 1.66
N LEU A 195 -25.92 -5.56 2.79
CA LEU A 195 -24.55 -5.96 3.13
C LEU A 195 -24.39 -7.47 3.32
N SER A 196 -25.40 -8.16 3.87
CA SER A 196 -25.33 -9.62 4.06
C SER A 196 -25.31 -10.40 2.75
N ARG A 197 -25.91 -9.88 1.68
CA ARG A 197 -25.93 -10.49 0.35
C ARG A 197 -24.78 -10.01 -0.53
N ASP A 198 -24.53 -8.70 -0.53
CA ASP A 198 -23.65 -8.07 -1.50
C ASP A 198 -22.17 -8.13 -1.07
N CYS A 199 -21.91 -8.41 0.20
CA CYS A 199 -20.57 -8.55 0.77
C CYS A 199 -20.29 -10.00 1.19
N GLU A 200 -20.19 -10.89 0.22
CA GLU A 200 -19.79 -12.29 0.47
C GLU A 200 -18.34 -12.41 0.97
N GLY A 201 -18.02 -13.45 1.75
CA GLY A 201 -16.65 -13.74 2.22
C GLY A 201 -16.30 -13.21 3.61
N PHE A 202 -17.27 -12.64 4.33
CA PHE A 202 -17.15 -12.38 5.77
C PHE A 202 -17.74 -13.54 6.59
N GLY A 203 -17.07 -13.91 7.67
CA GLY A 203 -17.45 -15.04 8.52
C GLY A 203 -16.73 -15.01 9.86
N LYS A 204 -16.82 -16.10 10.63
CA LYS A 204 -16.24 -16.17 11.99
C LYS A 204 -14.73 -15.91 12.01
N SER A 205 -13.99 -16.34 10.99
CA SER A 205 -12.55 -16.14 10.86
C SER A 205 -12.16 -14.80 10.24
N ASN A 206 -13.08 -14.15 9.52
CA ASN A 206 -12.87 -12.87 8.86
C ASN A 206 -14.11 -11.97 9.05
N PRO A 207 -14.27 -11.34 10.21
CA PRO A 207 -15.47 -10.58 10.53
C PRO A 207 -15.55 -9.30 9.70
N PHE A 208 -16.77 -8.91 9.33
CA PHE A 208 -17.04 -7.59 8.78
C PHE A 208 -16.78 -6.53 9.88
N ARG A 209 -16.05 -5.46 9.54
CA ARG A 209 -15.56 -4.46 10.50
C ARG A 209 -15.83 -3.06 9.95
N ASN A 210 -15.78 -2.07 10.84
CA ASN A 210 -15.95 -0.65 10.52
C ASN A 210 -15.12 -0.13 9.34
N HIS A 211 -13.88 -0.61 9.18
CA HIS A 211 -13.06 -0.19 8.04
C HIS A 211 -13.56 -0.75 6.69
N HIS A 212 -14.19 -1.93 6.67
CA HIS A 212 -14.85 -2.47 5.48
C HIS A 212 -16.09 -1.63 5.14
N LEU A 213 -16.93 -1.33 6.15
CA LEU A 213 -18.10 -0.46 6.00
C LEU A 213 -17.70 0.88 5.38
N LYS A 214 -16.73 1.56 5.99
CA LYS A 214 -16.21 2.85 5.51
C LYS A 214 -15.69 2.78 4.07
N ALA A 215 -15.04 1.68 3.70
CA ALA A 215 -14.51 1.50 2.36
C ALA A 215 -15.62 1.37 1.29
N ILE A 216 -16.74 0.73 1.65
CA ILE A 216 -17.90 0.56 0.78
C ILE A 216 -18.69 1.88 0.70
N LEU A 217 -19.02 2.49 1.84
CA LEU A 217 -19.81 3.72 1.87
C LEU A 217 -19.13 4.90 1.18
N ARG A 218 -17.79 4.95 1.17
CA ARG A 218 -17.06 5.97 0.39
C ARG A 218 -17.27 5.89 -1.12
N ARG A 219 -17.77 4.76 -1.63
CA ARG A 219 -18.04 4.54 -3.05
C ARG A 219 -19.49 4.84 -3.40
N CYS A 220 -20.41 4.22 -2.67
CA CYS A 220 -21.84 4.25 -2.99
C CYS A 220 -22.69 5.10 -2.06
N GLY A 221 -22.19 5.51 -0.89
CA GLY A 221 -22.99 6.16 0.15
C GLY A 221 -23.70 7.43 -0.32
N ALA A 222 -23.05 8.25 -1.15
CA ALA A 222 -23.65 9.48 -1.70
C ALA A 222 -24.90 9.23 -2.58
N HIS A 223 -25.04 8.01 -3.12
CA HIS A 223 -26.13 7.62 -4.01
C HIS A 223 -27.13 6.68 -3.35
N LEU A 224 -26.85 6.25 -2.12
CA LEU A 224 -27.61 5.23 -1.45
C LEU A 224 -28.87 5.82 -0.81
N LYS A 225 -30.01 5.19 -1.10
CA LYS A 225 -31.32 5.48 -0.50
C LYS A 225 -31.72 4.44 0.54
N SER A 226 -31.30 3.18 0.37
CA SER A 226 -31.59 2.11 1.32
C SER A 226 -30.35 1.30 1.69
N LEU A 227 -30.09 1.12 2.99
CA LEU A 227 -28.95 0.36 3.51
C LEU A 227 -29.42 -0.73 4.47
N ASP A 228 -29.44 -1.96 3.99
CA ASP A 228 -29.76 -3.12 4.79
C ASP A 228 -28.48 -3.71 5.41
N VAL A 229 -28.35 -3.51 6.72
CA VAL A 229 -27.25 -4.03 7.56
C VAL A 229 -27.63 -5.34 8.27
N SER A 230 -28.84 -5.86 8.04
CA SER A 230 -29.31 -7.07 8.69
C SER A 230 -28.41 -8.28 8.34
N GLY A 231 -28.24 -9.18 9.30
CA GLY A 231 -27.38 -10.36 9.15
C GLY A 231 -25.89 -10.13 9.46
N LEU A 232 -25.45 -8.88 9.69
CA LEU A 232 -24.08 -8.60 10.15
C LEU A 232 -24.02 -8.50 11.68
N VAL A 233 -23.49 -9.54 12.32
CA VAL A 233 -23.32 -9.59 13.77
C VAL A 233 -22.13 -8.71 14.19
N HIS A 234 -22.31 -7.91 15.25
CA HIS A 234 -21.28 -7.03 15.86
C HIS A 234 -20.80 -5.83 15.03
N LEU A 235 -21.51 -5.42 13.97
CA LEU A 235 -21.13 -4.25 13.18
C LEU A 235 -21.69 -2.92 13.74
N LEU A 236 -22.92 -2.93 14.26
CA LEU A 236 -23.65 -1.72 14.67
C LEU A 236 -23.15 -1.18 16.03
N ASP A 237 -21.92 -0.69 16.05
CA ASP A 237 -21.43 0.18 17.12
C ASP A 237 -21.71 1.67 16.79
N GLU A 238 -21.52 2.54 17.77
CA GLU A 238 -21.73 4.00 17.62
C GLU A 238 -20.93 4.57 16.45
N LYS A 239 -19.71 4.07 16.25
CA LYS A 239 -18.83 4.46 15.16
C LYS A 239 -19.36 4.05 13.79
N ALA A 240 -20.01 2.89 13.67
CA ALA A 240 -20.66 2.46 12.44
C ALA A 240 -21.79 3.42 12.05
N LEU A 241 -22.61 3.83 13.03
CA LEU A 241 -23.69 4.78 12.81
C LEU A 241 -23.18 6.16 12.38
N GLU A 242 -22.14 6.68 13.03
CA GLU A 242 -21.48 7.93 12.60
C GLU A 242 -20.95 7.84 11.16
N MET A 243 -20.38 6.71 10.78
CA MET A 243 -19.90 6.49 9.41
C MET A 243 -21.04 6.43 8.40
N ILE A 244 -22.16 5.79 8.74
CA ILE A 244 -23.34 5.76 7.88
C ILE A 244 -23.88 7.18 7.71
N ALA A 245 -24.12 7.90 8.80
CA ALA A 245 -24.64 9.27 8.79
C ALA A 245 -23.75 10.23 7.99
N SER A 246 -22.42 10.11 8.12
CA SER A 246 -21.48 11.00 7.41
C SER A 246 -21.28 10.67 5.93
N ASN A 247 -21.56 9.44 5.48
CA ASN A 247 -21.30 9.03 4.10
C ASN A 247 -22.60 8.83 3.28
N CYS A 248 -23.76 8.77 3.91
CA CYS A 248 -25.05 8.50 3.25
C CYS A 248 -26.03 9.67 3.48
N PRO A 249 -25.84 10.82 2.82
CA PRO A 249 -26.65 12.02 3.05
C PRO A 249 -28.10 11.89 2.56
N SER A 250 -28.36 10.95 1.65
CA SER A 250 -29.66 10.73 1.00
C SER A 250 -30.33 9.43 1.47
N LEU A 251 -29.90 8.88 2.61
CA LEU A 251 -30.42 7.61 3.12
C LEU A 251 -31.83 7.81 3.67
N GLU A 252 -32.76 6.99 3.19
CA GLU A 252 -34.18 7.01 3.53
C GLU A 252 -34.55 5.83 4.44
N GLU A 253 -33.97 4.64 4.20
CA GLU A 253 -34.31 3.37 4.88
C GLU A 253 -33.11 2.51 5.27
#